data_AF-W2M7E4-F1
#
_entry.id   AF-W2M7E4-F1
#
_cell.length_a   1.000
_cell.length_b   1.000
_cell.length_c   1.000
_cell.angle_alpha   90.00
_cell.angle_beta   90.00
_cell.angle_gamma   90.00
#
_symmetry.space_group_name_H-M   'P 1'
#
loop_
_entity.id
_entity.type
_entity.pdbx_description
1 polymer ?
#
loop_
_entity_poly.entity_id
_entity_poly.type
_entity_poly.pdbx_seq_one_letter_code
_entity_poly.pdbx_strand_id
1 'polypeptide(L)'
;MSTATSQTYRLNGWYPCSNYTFSDSRSSDGLDAECATFAAPLCYPGICETPEFATPTITIFVKRIPATNGDPKNASNVWMLEGGPGLASTRMERHMVKLHSMLEGNVNVYTMDHRGTGRSTLLDCLAAQVTTFGSPWGDAIGISEVGSCANALENEYGDLASFSMTSAATDISTFITEHSNGASTIVYGISYGTALVERLMHVAPPQVKGFVLDSVAIASGAGPNNFPFISKWDMDFGEVGDAFLKLCARDRECSSHFSSSGLFGTLQDVINQFDRNPNSTCAALVTEAYKEQSSDPLH
;
A
#
# COMPACT_ATOMS: atom_id res chain seq x y z
N MET A 1 -14.63 -39.41 0.31
CA MET A 1 -14.07 -38.72 -0.87
C MET A 1 -15.08 -37.66 -1.28
N SER A 2 -14.99 -36.48 -0.67
CA SER A 2 -15.85 -35.35 -1.02
C SER A 2 -15.17 -34.61 -2.16
N THR A 3 -15.81 -34.56 -3.31
CA THR A 3 -15.41 -33.76 -4.46
C THR A 3 -15.47 -32.29 -4.07
N ALA A 4 -14.31 -31.69 -3.78
CA ALA A 4 -14.16 -30.25 -3.69
C ALA A 4 -14.52 -29.66 -5.06
N THR A 5 -15.72 -29.10 -5.15
CA THR A 5 -16.14 -28.26 -6.25
C THR A 5 -15.09 -27.18 -6.43
N SER A 6 -14.51 -27.10 -7.63
CA SER A 6 -13.66 -25.99 -8.07
C SER A 6 -14.42 -24.68 -7.80
N GLN A 7 -14.10 -24.02 -6.69
CA GLN A 7 -14.49 -22.64 -6.45
C GLN A 7 -13.70 -21.85 -7.47
N THR A 8 -14.35 -21.55 -8.58
CA THR A 8 -13.71 -20.93 -9.73
C THR A 8 -13.22 -19.55 -9.34
N TYR A 9 -11.91 -19.42 -9.17
CA TYR A 9 -11.13 -18.20 -9.28
C TYR A 9 -11.49 -17.54 -10.62
N ARG A 10 -12.41 -16.58 -10.60
CA ARG A 10 -12.95 -15.96 -11.82
C ARG A 10 -12.50 -14.52 -11.93
N LEU A 11 -11.86 -14.22 -13.05
CA LEU A 11 -11.70 -12.87 -13.54
C LEU A 11 -12.99 -12.45 -14.27
N ASN A 12 -13.51 -11.25 -13.97
CA ASN A 12 -14.70 -10.72 -14.65
C ASN A 12 -14.45 -10.24 -16.09
N GLY A 13 -13.20 -10.31 -16.56
CA GLY A 13 -12.76 -9.82 -17.86
C GLY A 13 -12.08 -8.45 -17.77
N TRP A 14 -11.14 -8.22 -18.67
CA TRP A 14 -10.44 -6.94 -18.77
C TRP A 14 -11.32 -5.91 -19.48
N TYR A 15 -11.44 -4.73 -18.89
CA TYR A 15 -12.10 -3.58 -19.49
C TYR A 15 -11.17 -2.36 -19.47
N PRO A 16 -11.23 -1.46 -20.48
CA PRO A 16 -10.42 -0.25 -20.49
C PRO A 16 -10.72 0.62 -19.27
N CYS A 17 -9.68 1.20 -18.67
CA CYS A 17 -9.80 2.15 -17.58
C CYS A 17 -8.76 3.27 -17.71
N SER A 18 -8.91 4.33 -16.92
CA SER A 18 -7.93 5.42 -16.90
C SER A 18 -6.60 4.94 -16.35
N ASN A 19 -5.50 5.49 -16.89
CA ASN A 19 -4.17 5.28 -16.33
C ASN A 19 -4.15 5.69 -14.84
N TYR A 20 -4.74 6.85 -14.52
CA TYR A 20 -4.85 7.40 -13.17
C TYR A 20 -6.29 7.35 -12.64
N THR A 21 -6.48 6.85 -11.43
CA THR A 21 -7.79 6.81 -10.74
C THR A 21 -8.26 8.22 -10.39
N PHE A 22 -7.34 9.10 -9.99
CA PHE A 22 -7.59 10.52 -9.79
C PHE A 22 -6.84 11.28 -10.89
N SER A 23 -7.56 11.79 -11.89
CA SER A 23 -6.98 12.67 -12.92
C SER A 23 -7.42 14.10 -12.65
N ASP A 24 -6.49 15.04 -12.72
CA ASP A 24 -6.87 16.43 -12.93
C ASP A 24 -7.61 16.50 -14.26
N SER A 25 -8.79 17.12 -14.26
CA SER A 25 -9.78 17.21 -15.34
C SER A 25 -9.32 17.79 -16.70
N ARG A 26 -8.01 17.83 -16.97
CA ARG A 26 -7.39 18.41 -18.17
C ARG A 26 -6.49 17.47 -18.96
N SER A 27 -6.20 16.27 -18.49
CA SER A 27 -5.40 15.33 -19.26
C SER A 27 -6.32 14.36 -20.01
N SER A 28 -6.20 14.34 -21.34
CA SER A 28 -6.71 13.26 -22.18
C SER A 28 -5.84 12.01 -21.99
N ASP A 29 -5.61 11.60 -20.73
CA ASP A 29 -4.65 10.56 -20.41
C ASP A 29 -5.13 9.24 -21.01
N GLY A 30 -4.22 8.61 -21.76
CA GLY A 30 -4.48 7.45 -22.61
C GLY A 30 -5.27 6.36 -21.88
N LEU A 31 -6.20 5.75 -22.61
CA LEU A 31 -6.91 4.53 -22.21
C LEU A 31 -6.00 3.30 -22.41
N ASP A 32 -4.74 3.40 -21.99
CA ASP A 32 -3.73 2.36 -22.19
C ASP A 32 -3.78 1.32 -21.05
N ALA A 33 -4.53 1.60 -19.99
CA ALA A 33 -4.73 0.70 -18.87
C ALA A 33 -6.01 -0.14 -19.04
N GLU A 34 -5.95 -1.35 -18.49
CA GLU A 34 -7.08 -2.25 -18.37
C GLU A 34 -7.26 -2.64 -16.90
N CYS A 35 -8.50 -2.71 -16.46
CA CYS A 35 -8.89 -3.06 -15.11
C CYS A 35 -9.74 -4.33 -15.11
N ALA A 36 -9.74 -5.05 -14.00
CA ALA A 36 -10.54 -6.24 -13.78
C ALA A 36 -10.77 -6.46 -12.28
N THR A 37 -11.73 -7.32 -11.96
CA THR A 37 -11.94 -7.86 -10.62
C THR A 37 -11.78 -9.37 -10.63
N PHE A 38 -11.00 -9.86 -9.69
CA PHE A 38 -10.71 -11.26 -9.43
C PHE A 38 -11.50 -11.72 -8.20
N ALA A 39 -12.33 -12.75 -8.34
CA ALA A 39 -13.02 -13.38 -7.22
C ALA A 39 -12.08 -14.38 -6.53
N ALA A 40 -11.50 -13.96 -5.42
CA ALA A 40 -10.61 -14.78 -4.59
C ALA A 40 -11.41 -15.48 -3.48
N PRO A 41 -10.94 -16.61 -2.93
CA PRO A 41 -11.58 -17.21 -1.77
C PRO A 41 -11.33 -16.31 -0.55
N LEU A 42 -12.31 -16.24 0.35
CA LEU A 42 -12.14 -15.54 1.62
C LEU A 42 -10.98 -16.17 2.41
N CYS A 43 -11.00 -17.50 2.55
CA CYS A 43 -9.93 -18.28 3.16
C CYS A 43 -9.30 -19.25 2.17
N TYR A 44 -7.97 -19.18 2.04
CA TYR A 44 -7.23 -20.21 1.31
C TYR A 44 -6.97 -21.45 2.19
N PRO A 45 -6.94 -22.66 1.58
CA PRO A 45 -6.62 -23.88 2.30
C PRO A 45 -5.27 -23.78 3.04
N GLY A 46 -5.27 -24.21 4.32
CA GLY A 46 -4.08 -24.19 5.17
C GLY A 46 -3.77 -22.83 5.82
N ILE A 47 -4.57 -21.79 5.55
CA ILE A 47 -4.49 -20.50 6.24
C ILE A 47 -5.62 -20.34 7.25
N CYS A 48 -6.87 -20.47 6.80
CA CYS A 48 -8.08 -20.40 7.63
C CYS A 48 -9.21 -21.21 7.00
N GLU A 49 -10.34 -21.30 7.70
CA GLU A 49 -11.58 -21.90 7.20
C GLU A 49 -12.67 -20.83 7.07
N THR A 50 -13.39 -20.82 5.95
CA THR A 50 -14.53 -19.92 5.76
C THR A 50 -15.71 -20.40 6.63
N PRO A 51 -16.19 -19.59 7.58
CA PRO A 51 -17.39 -19.94 8.34
C PRO A 51 -18.63 -20.03 7.47
N GLU A 52 -19.61 -20.84 7.87
CA GLU A 52 -20.88 -21.01 7.13
C GLU A 52 -21.67 -19.70 6.96
N PHE A 53 -21.53 -18.75 7.88
CA PHE A 53 -22.22 -17.47 7.83
C PHE A 53 -21.54 -16.45 6.89
N ALA A 54 -20.26 -16.66 6.56
CA ALA A 54 -19.46 -15.70 5.81
C ALA A 54 -19.60 -15.91 4.31
N THR A 55 -19.46 -14.83 3.55
CA THR A 55 -19.38 -14.94 2.08
C THR A 55 -18.09 -15.67 1.69
N PRO A 56 -18.13 -16.75 0.89
CA PRO A 56 -16.96 -17.59 0.66
C PRO A 56 -15.89 -16.97 -0.26
N THR A 57 -16.20 -15.84 -0.89
CA THR A 57 -15.30 -15.16 -1.82
C THR A 57 -15.25 -13.67 -1.53
N ILE A 58 -14.09 -13.08 -1.77
CA ILE A 58 -13.86 -11.64 -1.73
C ILE A 58 -13.51 -11.12 -3.12
N THR A 59 -13.72 -9.81 -3.32
CA THR A 59 -13.38 -9.15 -4.58
C THR A 59 -11.99 -8.56 -4.48
N ILE A 60 -11.16 -8.83 -5.48
CA ILE A 60 -9.82 -8.29 -5.61
C ILE A 60 -9.72 -7.47 -6.88
N PHE A 61 -9.42 -6.18 -6.77
CA PHE A 61 -9.19 -5.30 -7.90
C PHE A 61 -7.78 -5.47 -8.46
N VAL A 62 -7.68 -5.57 -9.78
CA VAL A 62 -6.41 -5.68 -10.51
C VAL A 62 -6.42 -4.70 -11.68
N LYS A 63 -5.27 -4.05 -11.91
CA LYS A 63 -5.03 -3.15 -13.02
C LYS A 63 -3.79 -3.58 -13.77
N ARG A 64 -3.77 -3.40 -15.09
CA ARG A 64 -2.58 -3.57 -15.92
C ARG A 64 -2.44 -2.49 -16.98
N ILE A 65 -1.22 -2.28 -17.44
CA ILE A 65 -0.89 -1.59 -18.68
C ILE A 65 -0.28 -2.66 -19.59
N PRO A 66 -0.99 -3.09 -20.66
CA PRO A 66 -0.49 -4.09 -21.58
C PRO A 66 0.74 -3.58 -22.36
N ALA A 67 1.62 -4.50 -22.75
CA ALA A 67 2.73 -4.19 -23.64
C ALA A 67 2.20 -3.60 -24.97
N THR A 68 2.81 -2.51 -25.44
CA THR A 68 2.45 -1.86 -26.71
C THR A 68 3.43 -2.19 -27.82
N ASN A 69 4.64 -2.66 -27.48
CA ASN A 69 5.61 -3.16 -28.43
C ASN A 69 5.59 -4.71 -28.44
N GLY A 70 4.80 -5.29 -29.35
CA GLY A 70 4.62 -6.73 -29.49
C GLY A 70 3.23 -7.22 -29.04
N ASP A 71 3.11 -8.52 -28.78
CA ASP A 71 1.86 -9.13 -28.29
C ASP A 71 1.86 -9.22 -26.76
N PRO A 72 0.94 -8.53 -26.04
CA PRO A 72 0.75 -8.63 -24.60
C PRO A 72 0.65 -10.07 -24.08
N LYS A 73 0.17 -11.01 -24.89
CA LYS A 73 0.04 -12.43 -24.50
C LYS A 73 1.39 -13.14 -24.36
N ASN A 74 2.45 -12.60 -24.94
CA ASN A 74 3.79 -13.21 -24.93
C ASN A 74 4.83 -12.34 -24.22
N ALA A 75 4.52 -11.07 -23.95
CA ALA A 75 5.40 -10.14 -23.25
C ALA A 75 5.67 -10.56 -21.80
N SER A 76 6.87 -10.30 -21.30
CA SER A 76 7.19 -10.46 -19.87
C SER A 76 6.35 -9.51 -19.01
N ASN A 77 6.18 -9.85 -17.74
CA ASN A 77 5.35 -9.09 -16.81
C ASN A 77 6.20 -8.47 -15.69
N VAL A 78 5.80 -7.27 -15.26
CA VAL A 78 6.25 -6.69 -13.99
C VAL A 78 5.04 -6.43 -13.11
N TRP A 79 5.03 -6.98 -11.91
CA TRP A 79 4.02 -6.69 -10.88
C TRP A 79 4.55 -5.65 -9.93
N MET A 80 3.80 -4.59 -9.68
CA MET A 80 4.14 -3.52 -8.75
C MET A 80 3.17 -3.57 -7.57
N LEU A 81 3.70 -3.79 -6.38
CA LEU A 81 2.94 -3.96 -5.15
C LEU A 81 3.16 -2.77 -4.22
N GLU A 82 2.07 -2.08 -3.92
CA GLU A 82 2.05 -0.93 -3.02
C GLU A 82 2.40 -1.33 -1.57
N GLY A 83 2.95 -0.36 -0.84
CA GLY A 83 3.23 -0.44 0.58
C GLY A 83 2.04 -0.03 1.46
N GLY A 84 2.34 0.74 2.51
CA GLY A 84 1.40 1.06 3.59
C GLY A 84 1.82 0.37 4.89
N PRO A 85 1.14 -0.70 5.35
CA PRO A 85 -0.01 -1.41 4.77
C PRO A 85 -1.30 -0.58 4.72
N GLY A 86 -2.35 -1.08 4.07
CA GLY A 86 -3.67 -0.44 4.03
C GLY A 86 -3.89 0.52 2.86
N LEU A 87 -2.84 0.86 2.11
CA LEU A 87 -2.93 1.74 0.95
C LEU A 87 -3.42 0.99 -0.29
N ALA A 88 -4.22 1.67 -1.11
CA ALA A 88 -4.64 1.18 -2.42
C ALA A 88 -3.51 1.32 -3.45
N SER A 89 -3.53 0.48 -4.49
CA SER A 89 -2.59 0.53 -5.61
C SER A 89 -2.69 1.77 -6.49
N THR A 90 -3.62 2.69 -6.22
CA THR A 90 -3.72 3.97 -6.93
C THR A 90 -2.41 4.75 -6.89
N ARG A 91 -1.64 4.65 -5.80
CA ARG A 91 -0.33 5.31 -5.66
C ARG A 91 0.74 4.71 -6.56
N MET A 92 0.56 3.47 -7.04
CA MET A 92 1.46 2.83 -8.00
C MET A 92 1.23 3.28 -9.44
N GLU A 93 0.09 3.88 -9.79
CA GLU A 93 -0.28 4.16 -11.18
C GLU A 93 0.74 5.04 -11.92
N ARG A 94 1.27 6.08 -11.24
CA ARG A 94 2.35 6.91 -11.79
C ARG A 94 3.64 6.12 -12.02
N HIS A 95 3.97 5.21 -11.12
CA HIS A 95 5.13 4.34 -11.27
C HIS A 95 4.93 3.32 -12.38
N MET A 96 3.72 2.79 -12.56
CA MET A 96 3.38 1.86 -13.65
C MET A 96 3.56 2.52 -15.02
N VAL A 97 2.98 3.71 -15.22
CA VAL A 97 3.09 4.46 -16.50
C VAL A 97 4.57 4.79 -16.78
N LYS A 98 5.30 5.27 -15.78
CA LYS A 98 6.72 5.60 -15.91
C LYS A 98 7.54 4.37 -16.27
N LEU A 99 7.32 3.24 -15.59
CA LEU A 99 8.04 1.99 -15.85
C LEU A 99 7.74 1.46 -17.25
N HIS A 100 6.46 1.42 -17.64
CA HIS A 100 6.04 0.99 -18.97
C HIS A 100 6.71 1.83 -20.07
N SER A 101 6.76 3.16 -19.90
CA SER A 101 7.45 4.07 -20.81
C SER A 101 8.97 3.86 -20.84
N MET A 102 9.62 3.71 -19.68
CA MET A 102 11.07 3.46 -19.59
C MET A 102 11.49 2.14 -20.22
N LEU A 103 10.59 1.15 -20.25
CA LEU A 103 10.80 -0.14 -20.91
C LEU A 103 10.27 -0.16 -22.34
N GLU A 104 9.98 1.01 -22.92
CA GLU A 104 9.56 1.19 -24.32
C GLU A 104 8.32 0.35 -24.68
N GLY A 105 7.44 0.12 -23.70
CA GLY A 105 6.23 -0.66 -23.89
C GLY A 105 6.44 -2.15 -24.15
N ASN A 106 7.61 -2.71 -23.83
CA ASN A 106 7.97 -4.11 -24.08
C ASN A 106 7.41 -5.12 -23.06
N VAL A 107 6.83 -4.64 -21.95
CA VAL A 107 6.35 -5.48 -20.85
C VAL A 107 4.93 -5.12 -20.47
N ASN A 108 4.18 -6.09 -19.96
CA ASN A 108 2.95 -5.80 -19.25
C ASN A 108 3.30 -5.35 -17.82
N VAL A 109 2.68 -4.27 -17.35
CA VAL A 109 2.84 -3.81 -15.96
C VAL A 109 1.53 -4.03 -15.22
N TYR A 110 1.56 -4.77 -14.11
CA TYR A 110 0.40 -5.12 -13.29
C TYR A 110 0.49 -4.47 -11.90
N THR A 111 -0.66 -4.23 -11.30
CA THR A 111 -0.81 -3.97 -9.87
C THR A 111 -2.15 -4.50 -9.38
N MET A 112 -2.32 -4.58 -8.07
CA MET A 112 -3.58 -4.95 -7.43
C MET A 112 -3.74 -4.24 -6.09
N ASP A 113 -4.98 -3.96 -5.72
CA ASP A 113 -5.27 -3.60 -4.34
C ASP A 113 -5.19 -4.88 -3.49
N HIS A 114 -4.46 -4.84 -2.38
CA HIS A 114 -4.39 -5.97 -1.46
C HIS A 114 -5.79 -6.26 -0.90
N ARG A 115 -6.09 -7.54 -0.58
CA ARG A 115 -7.32 -7.87 0.16
C ARG A 115 -7.45 -6.97 1.40
N GLY A 116 -8.62 -6.39 1.60
CA GLY A 116 -8.87 -5.48 2.70
C GLY A 116 -8.52 -4.02 2.43
N THR A 117 -8.08 -3.67 1.22
CA THR A 117 -7.62 -2.30 0.88
C THR A 117 -8.26 -1.79 -0.40
N GLY A 118 -8.35 -0.47 -0.55
CA GLY A 118 -8.83 0.18 -1.77
C GLY A 118 -10.15 -0.38 -2.29
N ARG A 119 -10.11 -0.94 -3.51
CA ARG A 119 -11.26 -1.53 -4.21
C ARG A 119 -11.34 -3.06 -4.02
N SER A 120 -10.47 -3.64 -3.20
CA SER A 120 -10.38 -5.08 -2.92
C SER A 120 -11.01 -5.45 -1.58
N THR A 121 -12.35 -5.42 -1.50
CA THR A 121 -13.10 -5.70 -0.25
C THR A 121 -12.49 -4.93 0.92
N LEU A 122 -12.56 -3.60 0.86
CA LEU A 122 -11.99 -2.70 1.87
C LEU A 122 -12.46 -3.11 3.27
N LEU A 123 -11.52 -3.30 4.19
CA LEU A 123 -11.87 -3.47 5.60
C LEU A 123 -12.32 -2.12 6.13
N ASP A 124 -13.62 -2.00 6.36
CA ASP A 124 -14.25 -0.80 6.88
C ASP A 124 -15.01 -1.13 8.16
N CYS A 125 -14.86 -0.28 9.17
CA CYS A 125 -15.43 -0.47 10.50
C CYS A 125 -16.64 0.44 10.74
N LEU A 126 -17.42 0.73 9.69
CA LEU A 126 -18.67 1.51 9.76
C LEU A 126 -19.67 0.95 10.77
N ALA A 127 -19.77 -0.38 10.88
CA ALA A 127 -20.66 -1.04 11.83
C ALA A 127 -20.32 -0.71 13.29
N ALA A 128 -19.04 -0.42 13.57
CA ALA A 128 -18.56 0.06 14.86
C ALA A 128 -18.54 1.61 14.95
N GLN A 129 -19.00 2.32 13.91
CA GLN A 129 -18.99 3.77 13.74
C GLN A 129 -17.61 4.44 13.78
N VAL A 130 -16.56 3.65 13.68
CA VAL A 130 -15.17 4.07 13.89
C VAL A 130 -14.67 4.97 12.76
N THR A 131 -15.06 4.67 11.53
CA THR A 131 -14.68 5.39 10.30
C THR A 131 -15.81 6.28 9.80
N THR A 132 -16.73 6.68 10.68
CA THR A 132 -17.86 7.55 10.32
C THR A 132 -17.52 9.02 10.57
N PHE A 133 -18.17 9.92 9.84
CA PHE A 133 -18.04 11.38 9.99
C PHE A 133 -18.31 11.89 11.44
N GLY A 134 -18.88 11.05 12.32
CA GLY A 134 -19.11 11.35 13.73
C GLY A 134 -18.07 10.80 14.71
N SER A 135 -17.04 10.08 14.24
CA SER A 135 -15.98 9.56 15.12
C SER A 135 -15.06 10.70 15.59
N PRO A 136 -14.44 10.59 16.77
CA PRO A 136 -13.52 11.62 17.29
C PRO A 136 -12.33 11.90 16.36
N TRP A 137 -12.01 10.98 15.45
CA TRP A 137 -10.86 11.03 14.55
C TRP A 137 -11.24 11.03 13.06
N GLY A 138 -12.52 11.16 12.72
CA GLY A 138 -13.02 11.09 11.34
C GLY A 138 -12.82 9.72 10.71
N ASP A 139 -12.09 9.64 9.61
CA ASP A 139 -11.80 8.39 8.91
C ASP A 139 -10.62 7.61 9.53
N ALA A 140 -9.93 8.20 10.53
CA ALA A 140 -8.84 7.56 11.25
C ALA A 140 -9.34 6.76 12.45
N ILE A 141 -8.79 5.57 12.68
CA ILE A 141 -9.14 4.70 13.80
C ILE A 141 -8.37 5.11 15.04
N GLY A 142 -9.06 5.43 16.14
CA GLY A 142 -8.44 5.61 17.44
C GLY A 142 -8.05 4.29 18.09
N ILE A 143 -7.04 4.32 18.97
CA ILE A 143 -6.55 3.11 19.68
C ILE A 143 -7.69 2.42 20.45
N SER A 144 -8.62 3.18 21.04
CA SER A 144 -9.77 2.65 21.77
C SER A 144 -10.79 1.92 20.89
N GLU A 145 -10.76 2.17 19.59
CA GLU A 145 -11.74 1.65 18.62
C GLU A 145 -11.24 0.38 17.91
N VAL A 146 -9.94 0.10 17.97
CA VAL A 146 -9.31 -1.06 17.33
C VAL A 146 -9.97 -2.38 17.73
N GLY A 147 -10.26 -2.58 19.02
CA GLY A 147 -10.89 -3.81 19.50
C GLY A 147 -12.31 -4.01 18.97
N SER A 148 -13.11 -2.94 18.95
CA SER A 148 -14.47 -2.96 18.40
C SER A 148 -14.48 -3.17 16.89
N CYS A 149 -13.54 -2.56 16.18
CA CYS A 149 -13.33 -2.74 14.75
C CYS A 149 -12.95 -4.20 14.43
N ALA A 150 -11.97 -4.78 15.14
CA ALA A 150 -11.59 -6.18 14.96
C ALA A 150 -12.78 -7.13 15.19
N ASN A 151 -13.56 -6.94 16.26
CA ASN A 151 -14.75 -7.75 16.52
C ASN A 151 -15.82 -7.59 15.44
N ALA A 152 -16.04 -6.38 14.91
CA ALA A 152 -16.98 -6.17 13.80
C ALA A 152 -16.55 -6.95 12.55
N LEU A 153 -15.26 -6.89 12.21
CA LEU A 153 -14.69 -7.64 11.09
C LEU A 153 -14.74 -9.16 11.31
N GLU A 154 -14.50 -9.65 12.53
CA GLU A 154 -14.62 -11.07 12.86
C GLU A 154 -16.06 -11.58 12.73
N ASN A 155 -17.06 -10.75 13.07
CA ASN A 155 -18.46 -11.10 12.88
C ASN A 155 -18.87 -11.13 11.39
N GLU A 156 -18.17 -10.39 10.52
CA GLU A 156 -18.44 -10.36 9.09
C GLU A 156 -17.69 -11.48 8.33
N TYR A 157 -16.42 -11.68 8.65
CA TYR A 157 -15.49 -12.52 7.88
C TYR A 157 -15.03 -13.79 8.62
N GLY A 158 -15.26 -13.88 9.93
CA GLY A 158 -14.69 -14.93 10.77
C GLY A 158 -13.23 -14.68 11.09
N ASP A 159 -12.38 -15.70 10.89
CA ASP A 159 -10.95 -15.60 11.17
C ASP A 159 -10.28 -14.54 10.27
N LEU A 160 -9.76 -13.47 10.89
CA LEU A 160 -9.08 -12.38 10.20
C LEU A 160 -7.71 -12.79 9.62
N ALA A 161 -7.23 -14.02 9.86
CA ALA A 161 -6.17 -14.61 9.06
C ALA A 161 -6.51 -14.63 7.56
N SER A 162 -7.80 -14.57 7.21
CA SER A 162 -8.28 -14.30 5.86
C SER A 162 -7.66 -13.02 5.27
N PHE A 163 -7.40 -11.96 6.03
CA PHE A 163 -6.76 -10.73 5.55
C PHE A 163 -5.25 -10.64 5.85
N SER A 164 -4.61 -11.76 6.20
CA SER A 164 -3.17 -11.80 6.49
C SER A 164 -2.31 -11.60 5.24
N MET A 165 -1.02 -11.26 5.47
CA MET A 165 0.01 -11.23 4.42
C MET A 165 0.10 -12.56 3.64
N THR A 166 -0.15 -13.69 4.29
CA THR A 166 -0.11 -15.00 3.61
C THR A 166 -1.25 -15.12 2.61
N SER A 167 -2.45 -14.69 2.99
CA SER A 167 -3.61 -14.70 2.11
C SER A 167 -3.45 -13.72 0.96
N ALA A 168 -2.94 -12.51 1.23
CA ALA A 168 -2.62 -11.53 0.19
C ALA A 168 -1.55 -12.04 -0.81
N ALA A 169 -0.48 -12.68 -0.32
CA ALA A 169 0.53 -13.30 -1.19
C ALA A 169 -0.05 -14.45 -2.01
N THR A 170 -1.01 -15.18 -1.45
CA THR A 170 -1.70 -16.27 -2.15
C THR A 170 -2.62 -15.74 -3.24
N ASP A 171 -3.26 -14.57 -3.08
CA ASP A 171 -3.98 -13.90 -4.17
C ASP A 171 -3.07 -13.58 -5.35
N ILE A 172 -1.91 -12.98 -5.07
CA ILE A 172 -0.93 -12.64 -6.10
C ILE A 172 -0.48 -13.91 -6.84
N SER A 173 -0.13 -14.96 -6.08
CA SER A 173 0.30 -16.24 -6.64
C SER A 173 -0.79 -16.89 -7.51
N THR A 174 -2.02 -16.91 -7.02
CA THR A 174 -3.17 -17.49 -7.73
C THR A 174 -3.44 -16.72 -9.02
N PHE A 175 -3.48 -15.39 -8.95
CA PHE A 175 -3.69 -14.55 -10.13
C PHE A 175 -2.58 -14.73 -11.17
N ILE A 176 -1.31 -14.68 -10.75
CA ILE A 176 -0.16 -14.87 -11.65
C ILE A 176 -0.25 -16.25 -12.33
N THR A 177 -0.67 -17.27 -11.60
CA THR A 177 -0.73 -18.64 -12.10
C THR A 177 -1.88 -18.87 -13.06
N GLU A 178 -3.06 -18.32 -12.76
CA GLU A 178 -4.30 -18.70 -13.43
C GLU A 178 -4.82 -17.65 -14.42
N HIS A 179 -4.41 -16.38 -14.27
CA HIS A 179 -5.02 -15.26 -15.00
C HIS A 179 -4.02 -14.36 -15.72
N SER A 180 -2.72 -14.50 -15.43
CA SER A 180 -1.67 -13.87 -16.23
C SER A 180 -1.46 -14.61 -17.56
N ASN A 181 -0.61 -14.06 -18.42
CA ASN A 181 -0.30 -14.61 -19.74
C ASN A 181 0.66 -15.83 -19.72
N GLY A 182 1.08 -16.30 -18.53
CA GLY A 182 2.03 -17.40 -18.37
C GLY A 182 3.50 -17.07 -18.67
N ALA A 183 3.82 -15.83 -19.06
CA ALA A 183 5.18 -15.38 -19.32
C ALA A 183 5.97 -15.11 -18.03
N SER A 184 7.28 -14.91 -18.18
CA SER A 184 8.19 -14.61 -17.07
C SER A 184 7.75 -13.34 -16.34
N THR A 185 7.75 -13.40 -15.02
CA THR A 185 7.26 -12.32 -14.16
C THR A 185 8.35 -11.85 -13.19
N ILE A 186 8.51 -10.54 -13.07
CA ILE A 186 9.28 -9.90 -11.99
C ILE A 186 8.28 -9.25 -11.04
N VAL A 187 8.48 -9.38 -9.73
CA VAL A 187 7.63 -8.74 -8.72
C VAL A 187 8.43 -7.67 -7.98
N TYR A 188 7.94 -6.44 -8.05
CA TYR A 188 8.45 -5.26 -7.38
C TYR A 188 7.56 -4.94 -6.18
N GLY A 189 8.15 -4.81 -4.99
CA GLY A 189 7.47 -4.33 -3.79
C GLY A 189 8.15 -3.07 -3.25
N ILE A 190 7.35 -2.13 -2.76
CA ILE A 190 7.84 -0.93 -2.06
C ILE A 190 7.31 -0.90 -0.62
N SER A 191 8.16 -0.52 0.34
CA SER A 191 7.76 -0.39 1.75
C SER A 191 7.12 -1.69 2.27
N TYR A 192 5.91 -1.68 2.86
CA TYR A 192 5.20 -2.91 3.26
C TYR A 192 5.10 -3.96 2.12
N GLY A 193 5.04 -3.51 0.87
CA GLY A 193 5.04 -4.39 -0.31
C GLY A 193 6.26 -5.30 -0.35
N THR A 194 7.41 -4.93 0.24
CA THR A 194 8.58 -5.81 0.32
C THR A 194 8.36 -6.99 1.25
N ALA A 195 7.68 -6.79 2.40
CA ALA A 195 7.32 -7.89 3.30
C ALA A 195 6.32 -8.85 2.63
N LEU A 196 5.42 -8.31 1.80
CA LEU A 196 4.51 -9.13 1.00
C LEU A 196 5.25 -9.91 -0.10
N VAL A 197 6.22 -9.28 -0.78
CA VAL A 197 7.08 -9.97 -1.75
C VAL A 197 7.90 -11.07 -1.07
N GLU A 198 8.47 -10.83 0.12
CA GLU A 198 9.12 -11.88 0.91
C GLU A 198 8.17 -13.04 1.18
N ARG A 199 6.91 -12.76 1.54
CA ARG A 199 5.91 -13.81 1.72
C ARG A 199 5.60 -14.56 0.42
N LEU A 200 5.53 -13.87 -0.71
CA LEU A 200 5.34 -14.46 -2.03
C LEU A 200 6.52 -15.37 -2.45
N MET A 201 7.75 -15.02 -2.07
CA MET A 201 8.92 -15.89 -2.27
C MET A 201 8.74 -17.26 -1.60
N HIS A 202 8.10 -17.31 -0.43
CA HIS A 202 7.79 -18.57 0.25
C HIS A 202 6.67 -19.37 -0.42
N VAL A 203 5.71 -18.70 -1.06
CA VAL A 203 4.67 -19.36 -1.88
C VAL A 203 5.26 -19.89 -3.20
N ALA A 204 6.33 -19.25 -3.70
CA ALA A 204 7.15 -19.68 -4.83
C ALA A 204 6.38 -19.97 -6.14
N PRO A 205 5.58 -19.02 -6.67
CA PRO A 205 4.91 -19.21 -7.95
C PRO A 205 5.93 -19.41 -9.10
N PRO A 206 5.79 -20.46 -9.93
CA PRO A 206 6.83 -20.88 -10.88
C PRO A 206 7.09 -19.86 -12.02
N GLN A 207 6.13 -18.98 -12.31
CA GLN A 207 6.23 -17.92 -13.32
C GLN A 207 7.12 -16.76 -12.86
N VAL A 208 7.29 -16.58 -11.54
CA VAL A 208 8.10 -15.49 -11.00
C VAL A 208 9.58 -15.84 -11.07
N LYS A 209 10.35 -15.01 -11.78
CA LYS A 209 11.78 -15.22 -12.07
C LYS A 209 12.70 -14.27 -11.33
N GLY A 210 12.15 -13.21 -10.74
CA GLY A 210 12.93 -12.21 -10.04
C GLY A 210 12.07 -11.34 -9.14
N PHE A 211 12.73 -10.70 -8.19
CA PHE A 211 12.13 -9.85 -7.19
C PHE A 211 12.92 -8.55 -7.05
N VAL A 212 12.22 -7.44 -6.81
CA VAL A 212 12.82 -6.15 -6.46
C VAL A 212 12.17 -5.68 -5.17
N LEU A 213 12.99 -5.37 -4.18
CA LEU A 213 12.56 -4.87 -2.87
C LEU A 213 13.08 -3.43 -2.74
N ASP A 214 12.19 -2.45 -2.76
CA ASP A 214 12.51 -1.03 -2.60
C ASP A 214 12.07 -0.53 -1.22
N SER A 215 12.97 0.14 -0.51
CA SER A 215 12.70 0.70 0.84
C SER A 215 12.21 -0.39 1.81
N VAL A 216 13.08 -1.36 2.08
CA VAL A 216 12.73 -2.69 2.60
C VAL A 216 12.14 -2.66 4.02
N ALA A 217 10.91 -3.13 4.15
CA ALA A 217 10.35 -3.72 5.36
C ALA A 217 10.58 -5.24 5.36
N ILE A 218 11.19 -5.76 6.43
CA ILE A 218 11.51 -7.19 6.57
C ILE A 218 10.49 -7.89 7.47
N ALA A 219 10.11 -9.12 7.13
CA ALA A 219 9.27 -9.96 8.00
C ALA A 219 10.10 -10.76 9.02
N SER A 220 11.42 -10.88 8.82
CA SER A 220 12.29 -11.69 9.67
C SER A 220 13.78 -11.30 9.53
N GLY A 221 14.65 -11.87 10.36
CA GLY A 221 16.11 -11.82 10.15
C GLY A 221 16.89 -10.87 11.07
N ALA A 222 16.26 -9.82 11.60
CA ALA A 222 16.88 -8.96 12.61
C ALA A 222 16.41 -9.33 14.03
N GLY A 223 17.33 -9.33 15.00
CA GLY A 223 16.96 -9.47 16.42
C GLY A 223 16.19 -8.24 16.91
N PRO A 224 15.44 -8.32 18.03
CA PRO A 224 14.55 -7.25 18.50
C PRO A 224 15.20 -5.86 18.62
N ASN A 225 16.51 -5.81 18.92
CA ASN A 225 17.23 -4.55 19.04
C ASN A 225 17.45 -3.86 17.69
N ASN A 226 17.62 -4.64 16.62
CA ASN A 226 17.96 -4.15 15.28
C ASN A 226 16.81 -4.33 14.27
N PHE A 227 15.64 -4.78 14.73
CA PHE A 227 14.47 -4.93 13.88
C PHE A 227 13.87 -3.55 13.58
N PRO A 228 13.56 -3.24 12.31
CA PRO A 228 13.06 -1.93 11.87
C PRO A 228 11.57 -1.79 12.22
N PHE A 229 11.28 -1.76 13.51
CA PHE A 229 9.91 -1.51 13.96
C PHE A 229 9.48 -0.13 13.52
N ILE A 230 8.28 -0.02 12.96
CA ILE A 230 7.67 1.27 12.60
C ILE A 230 7.61 2.21 13.82
N SER A 231 7.51 1.69 15.04
CA SER A 231 7.57 2.51 16.27
C SER A 231 8.93 3.16 16.56
N LYS A 232 9.99 2.79 15.84
CA LYS A 232 11.33 3.39 15.91
C LYS A 232 11.60 4.36 14.76
N TRP A 233 10.65 4.57 13.86
CA TRP A 233 10.85 5.36 12.63
C TRP A 233 11.44 6.75 12.92
N ASP A 234 10.92 7.46 13.93
CA ASP A 234 11.45 8.77 14.33
C ASP A 234 12.92 8.74 14.75
N MET A 235 13.34 7.67 15.44
CA MET A 235 14.75 7.48 15.81
C MET A 235 15.61 7.14 14.60
N ASP A 236 15.14 6.22 13.76
CA ASP A 236 15.88 5.71 12.60
C ASP A 236 16.08 6.80 11.54
N PHE A 237 15.08 7.67 11.34
CA PHE A 237 15.17 8.81 10.43
C PHE A 237 15.78 10.05 11.09
N GLY A 238 15.89 10.08 12.42
CA GLY A 238 16.52 11.16 13.17
C GLY A 238 17.95 11.43 12.72
N GLU A 239 18.73 10.39 12.41
CA GLU A 239 20.09 10.56 11.86
C GLU A 239 20.08 11.28 10.50
N VAL A 240 19.14 10.91 9.61
CA VAL A 240 18.99 11.56 8.29
C VAL A 240 18.53 13.01 8.45
N GLY A 241 17.58 13.24 9.36
CA GLY A 241 17.12 14.58 9.73
C GLY A 241 18.28 15.44 10.24
N ASP A 242 19.06 14.95 11.19
CA ASP A 242 20.24 15.63 11.70
C ASP A 242 21.25 15.95 10.61
N ALA A 243 21.51 15.00 9.70
CA ALA A 243 22.41 15.20 8.57
C ALA A 243 21.90 16.31 7.64
N PHE A 244 20.60 16.32 7.34
CA PHE A 244 19.95 17.36 6.53
C PHE A 244 20.03 18.73 7.21
N LEU A 245 19.68 18.83 8.50
CA LEU A 245 19.72 20.10 9.24
C LEU A 245 21.14 20.67 9.34
N LYS A 246 22.17 19.80 9.40
CA LYS A 246 23.58 20.21 9.35
C LYS A 246 24.00 20.84 8.02
N LEU A 247 23.30 20.56 6.91
CA LEU A 247 23.59 21.20 5.62
C LEU A 247 23.34 22.71 5.67
N CYS A 248 22.35 23.16 6.45
CA CYS A 248 22.05 24.58 6.62
C CYS A 248 23.25 25.38 7.14
N ALA A 249 24.07 24.80 8.04
CA ALA A 249 25.26 25.46 8.55
C ALA A 249 26.35 25.67 7.49
N ARG A 250 26.30 24.92 6.38
CA ARG A 250 27.23 25.02 5.24
C ARG A 250 26.70 25.91 4.13
N ASP A 251 25.41 26.23 4.15
CA ASP A 251 24.77 27.10 3.19
C ASP A 251 24.68 28.53 3.75
N ARG A 252 25.18 29.51 3.01
CA ARG A 252 25.28 30.90 3.50
C ARG A 252 23.92 31.55 3.66
N GLU A 253 22.98 31.25 2.76
CA GLU A 253 21.64 31.81 2.79
C GLU A 253 20.88 31.25 4.00
N CYS A 254 20.86 29.92 4.14
CA CYS A 254 20.23 29.24 5.27
C CYS A 254 20.83 29.66 6.61
N SER A 255 22.15 29.55 6.78
CA SER A 255 22.82 29.89 8.04
C SER A 255 22.59 31.35 8.47
N SER A 256 22.39 32.28 7.52
CA SER A 256 22.11 33.68 7.85
C SER A 256 20.77 33.88 8.58
N HIS A 257 19.80 32.97 8.39
CA HIS A 257 18.52 33.00 9.07
C HIS A 257 18.54 32.38 10.48
N PHE A 258 19.55 31.57 10.80
CA PHE A 258 19.62 30.80 12.05
C PHE A 258 20.90 31.09 12.85
N SER A 259 21.37 32.34 12.79
CA SER A 259 22.69 32.75 13.31
C SER A 259 22.84 32.65 14.84
N SER A 260 21.75 32.57 15.61
CA SER A 260 21.79 32.51 17.08
C SER A 260 22.07 31.11 17.62
N SER A 261 21.27 30.14 17.20
CA SER A 261 21.20 28.78 17.78
C SER A 261 21.33 27.68 16.73
N GLY A 262 21.57 28.05 15.47
CA GLY A 262 21.54 27.14 14.33
C GLY A 262 20.13 26.64 14.04
N LEU A 263 19.96 26.00 12.89
CA LEU A 263 18.66 25.48 12.46
C LEU A 263 18.12 24.44 13.44
N PHE A 264 18.96 23.51 13.89
CA PHE A 264 18.57 22.48 14.87
C PHE A 264 18.08 23.09 16.20
N GLY A 265 18.85 24.01 16.78
CA GLY A 265 18.47 24.65 18.04
C GLY A 265 17.18 25.47 17.89
N THR A 266 17.04 26.19 16.77
CA THR A 266 15.81 26.94 16.46
C THR A 266 14.60 26.01 16.35
N LEU A 267 14.73 24.87 15.67
CA LEU A 267 13.65 23.89 15.55
C LEU A 267 13.24 23.33 16.92
N GLN A 268 14.22 22.98 17.76
CA GLN A 268 13.95 22.49 19.11
C GLN A 268 13.25 23.56 19.98
N ASP A 269 13.65 24.82 19.84
CA ASP A 269 13.03 25.94 20.55
C ASP A 269 11.57 26.15 20.10
N VAL A 270 11.26 25.96 18.82
CA VAL A 270 9.88 26.01 18.29
C VAL A 270 9.04 24.86 18.85
N ILE A 271 9.56 23.63 18.81
CA ILE A 271 8.86 22.45 19.38
C ILE A 271 8.56 22.68 20.86
N ASN A 272 9.56 23.10 21.64
CA ASN A 272 9.39 23.39 23.07
C ASN A 272 8.35 24.50 23.33
N GLN A 273 8.23 25.49 22.45
CA GLN A 273 7.21 26.54 22.55
C GLN A 273 5.81 26.00 22.26
N PHE A 274 5.67 25.10 21.28
CA PHE A 274 4.40 24.44 20.97
C PHE A 274 3.95 23.55 22.13
N ASP A 275 4.85 22.77 22.72
CA ASP A 275 4.53 21.91 23.88
C ASP A 275 4.05 22.73 25.09
N ARG A 276 4.67 23.89 25.33
CA ARG A 276 4.31 24.78 26.45
C ARG A 276 3.02 25.55 26.21
N ASN A 277 2.71 25.88 24.96
CA ASN A 277 1.52 26.62 24.59
C ASN A 277 0.94 26.11 23.25
N PRO A 278 0.22 24.97 23.28
CA PRO A 278 -0.30 24.33 22.07
C PRO A 278 -1.38 25.17 21.38
N ASN A 279 -1.97 26.14 22.09
CA ASN A 279 -2.97 27.06 21.56
C ASN A 279 -2.38 28.42 21.13
N SER A 280 -1.05 28.54 21.05
CA SER A 280 -0.42 29.75 20.50
C SER A 280 -0.82 29.95 19.04
N THR A 281 -0.85 31.21 18.58
CA THR A 281 -1.19 31.53 17.17
C THR A 281 -0.29 30.77 16.19
N CYS A 282 0.99 30.60 16.50
CA CYS A 282 1.92 29.85 15.67
C CYS A 282 1.62 28.34 15.65
N ALA A 283 1.37 27.74 16.81
CA ALA A 283 0.99 26.33 16.90
C ALA A 283 -0.33 26.05 16.17
N ALA A 284 -1.31 26.96 16.28
CA ALA A 284 -2.58 26.87 15.56
C ALA A 284 -2.38 26.94 14.04
N LEU A 285 -1.54 27.86 13.54
CA LEU A 285 -1.22 27.95 12.11
C LEU A 285 -0.57 26.67 11.57
N VAL A 286 0.41 26.11 12.29
CA VAL A 286 1.05 24.84 11.90
C VAL A 286 0.05 23.68 11.93
N THR A 287 -0.83 23.65 12.93
CA THR A 287 -1.88 22.63 13.03
C THR A 287 -2.86 22.70 11.86
N GLU A 288 -3.29 23.90 11.46
CA GLU A 288 -4.16 24.07 10.29
C GLU A 288 -3.46 23.70 8.97
N ALA A 289 -2.20 24.11 8.79
CA ALA A 289 -1.42 23.71 7.61
C ALA A 289 -1.26 22.18 7.49
N TYR A 290 -1.10 21.50 8.62
CA TYR A 290 -1.02 20.03 8.66
C TYR A 290 -2.36 19.38 8.29
N LYS A 291 -3.49 19.94 8.75
CA LYS A 291 -4.84 19.46 8.36
C LYS A 291 -5.06 19.58 6.86
N GLU A 292 -4.68 20.71 6.25
CA GLU A 292 -4.78 20.91 4.81
C GLU A 292 -3.96 19.87 4.02
N GLN A 293 -2.73 19.55 4.45
CA GLN A 293 -1.92 18.50 3.83
C GLN A 293 -2.50 17.08 3.99
N SER A 294 -3.07 16.76 5.15
CA SER A 294 -3.66 15.44 5.42
C SER A 294 -4.96 15.16 4.66
N SER A 295 -5.56 16.21 4.06
CA SER A 295 -6.78 16.11 3.24
C SER A 295 -6.52 16.04 1.74
N ASP A 296 -5.25 16.05 1.32
CA ASP A 296 -4.86 15.86 -0.08
C ASP A 296 -4.81 14.35 -0.40
N PRO A 297 -5.71 13.80 -1.24
CA PRO A 297 -5.78 12.37 -1.55
C PRO A 297 -4.55 11.83 -2.30
N LEU A 298 -3.57 12.69 -2.61
CA LEU A 298 -2.31 12.32 -3.26
C LEU A 298 -1.15 12.07 -2.27
N HIS A 299 -1.32 12.37 -0.97
CA HIS A 299 -0.31 12.16 0.09
C HIS A 299 -0.63 11.03 1.08
#